data_AF-S8B088-F1
#
_entry.id   AF-S8B088-F1
#
_cell.length_a   1.000
_cell.length_b   1.000
_cell.length_c   1.000
_cell.angle_alpha   90.00
_cell.angle_beta   90.00
_cell.angle_gamma   90.00
#
_symmetry.space_group_name_H-M   'P 1'
#
loop_
_entity.id
_entity.type
_entity.pdbx_description
1 polymer ?
#
loop_
_entity_poly.entity_id
_entity_poly.type
_entity_poly.pdbx_seq_one_letter_code
_entity_poly.pdbx_strand_id
1 'polypeptide(L)'
;MDGVSDAASLGTLVQLAAQIINYVRTVIDAPVQKRKLLAALIQARGLLSTLVELTNEVEDEDWSYTIQSLSNGPIIYTSLEEMILSLKKLKSHLLLAMANDHIRLSKAIRNELHQVQGQLAEATICAQRQYIVSLPKEQELIVNSLSLGNLSDELDGSKVMQMRASAEWFLQHKSFKQWCSANSIPSTLVLTGRPGSGKSLICQVTRFFLKAWHGSPIDVCVAYLGQSLVLSNIVQQIVLERPYLMEHVAAVGVTGGPLSSTDSIDLLSRARRDLKQFYLILDGLDECEGTGRDVVKALLSIEPPLSIMVPGRPSRTLSETLKECALVCIDDAVALRHHLETIQQMLEDDPRIAGYLDHEPQNIAKVAKLIVEQSDGLYIYMKQMVKRLAQAETRSMFERLLRNRSSSLVEIYELMLEDLMHQPAELATLAKRTLKKIKDADGSVSIYELTSALASELTGVASARHLGRDLTDTEISEALHSSCKGFVSASELSRPGVWLHLVHQSARDFLETHGISE
;
A
#
# COMPACT_ATOMS: atom_id res chain seq x y z
N MET A 1 -29.06 -21.70 -79.57
CA MET A 1 -28.63 -20.32 -79.20
C MET A 1 -27.83 -20.39 -77.88
N ASP A 2 -26.99 -21.43 -77.73
CA ASP A 2 -26.57 -21.88 -76.39
C ASP A 2 -25.09 -21.60 -76.08
N GLY A 3 -24.24 -21.37 -77.10
CA GLY A 3 -22.81 -21.11 -76.91
C GLY A 3 -22.45 -19.79 -76.20
N VAL A 4 -23.37 -18.81 -76.17
CA VAL A 4 -23.15 -17.54 -75.43
C VAL A 4 -23.32 -17.74 -73.91
N SER A 5 -24.15 -18.70 -73.49
CA SER A 5 -24.31 -19.08 -72.08
C SER A 5 -23.08 -19.83 -71.55
N ASP A 6 -22.49 -20.68 -72.39
CA ASP A 6 -21.30 -21.47 -72.05
C ASP A 6 -20.03 -20.59 -71.98
N ALA A 7 -19.88 -19.63 -72.89
CA ALA A 7 -18.77 -18.67 -72.87
C ALA A 7 -18.82 -17.73 -71.65
N ALA A 8 -20.01 -17.27 -71.26
CA ALA A 8 -20.19 -16.45 -70.04
C ALA A 8 -19.93 -17.26 -68.75
N SER A 9 -20.30 -18.54 -68.77
CA SER A 9 -20.02 -19.48 -67.68
C SER A 9 -18.51 -19.75 -67.54
N LEU A 10 -17.77 -19.84 -68.66
CA LEU A 10 -16.31 -19.94 -68.67
C LEU A 10 -15.62 -18.67 -68.17
N GLY A 11 -16.07 -17.48 -68.61
CA GLY A 11 -15.54 -16.19 -68.16
C GLY A 11 -15.69 -15.99 -66.65
N THR A 12 -16.84 -16.34 -66.09
CA THR A 12 -17.08 -16.30 -64.63
C THR A 12 -16.23 -17.31 -63.86
N LEU A 13 -15.92 -18.47 -64.47
CA LEU A 13 -15.04 -19.49 -63.88
C LEU A 13 -13.59 -19.04 -63.82
N VAL A 14 -13.09 -18.38 -64.86
CA VAL A 14 -11.72 -17.81 -64.91
C VAL A 14 -11.56 -16.68 -63.90
N GLN A 15 -12.55 -15.78 -63.80
CA GLN A 15 -12.50 -14.66 -62.87
C GLN A 15 -12.58 -15.11 -61.40
N LEU A 16 -13.36 -16.16 -61.14
CA LEU A 16 -13.41 -16.82 -59.83
C LEU A 16 -12.09 -17.53 -59.51
N ALA A 17 -11.47 -18.22 -60.47
CA ALA A 17 -10.17 -18.85 -60.29
C ALA A 17 -9.07 -17.82 -59.97
N ALA A 18 -9.10 -16.65 -60.61
CA ALA A 18 -8.16 -15.56 -60.32
C ALA A 18 -8.34 -15.01 -58.89
N GLN A 19 -9.58 -14.82 -58.42
CA GLN A 19 -9.85 -14.40 -57.04
C GLN A 19 -9.40 -15.45 -56.01
N ILE A 20 -9.60 -16.74 -56.30
CA ILE A 20 -9.18 -17.85 -55.45
C ILE A 20 -7.64 -17.94 -55.38
N ILE A 21 -6.95 -17.81 -56.52
CA ILE A 21 -5.48 -17.79 -56.56
C ILE A 21 -4.93 -16.61 -55.74
N ASN A 22 -5.55 -15.43 -55.83
CA ASN A 22 -5.14 -14.26 -55.06
C ASN A 22 -5.34 -14.48 -53.55
N TYR A 23 -6.49 -15.01 -53.12
CA TYR A 23 -6.76 -15.34 -51.72
C TYR A 23 -5.80 -16.41 -51.16
N VAL A 24 -5.50 -17.46 -51.92
CA VAL A 24 -4.54 -18.51 -51.50
C VAL A 24 -3.11 -17.99 -51.39
N ARG A 25 -2.76 -16.94 -52.15
CA ARG A 25 -1.44 -16.30 -52.10
C ARG A 25 -1.26 -15.42 -50.86
N THR A 26 -2.36 -14.91 -50.29
CA THR A 26 -2.33 -13.97 -49.14
C THR A 26 -2.59 -14.62 -47.78
N VAL A 27 -3.09 -15.87 -47.73
CA VAL A 27 -3.31 -16.61 -46.47
C VAL A 27 -2.05 -17.34 -46.01
N ILE A 28 -1.55 -16.99 -44.82
CA ILE A 28 -0.23 -17.39 -44.29
C ILE A 28 -0.23 -18.78 -43.61
N ASP A 29 -1.37 -19.30 -43.13
CA ASP A 29 -1.39 -20.38 -42.09
C ASP A 29 -2.17 -21.69 -42.39
N ALA A 30 -2.35 -22.12 -43.65
CA ALA A 30 -3.14 -23.33 -43.96
C ALA A 30 -2.45 -24.34 -44.90
N PRO A 31 -1.41 -25.09 -44.47
CA PRO A 31 -0.62 -25.96 -45.33
C PRO A 31 -1.37 -27.21 -45.87
N VAL A 32 -2.35 -27.73 -45.12
CA VAL A 32 -3.08 -28.97 -45.48
C VAL A 32 -4.21 -28.70 -46.48
N GLN A 33 -4.98 -27.62 -46.31
CA GLN A 33 -5.97 -27.22 -47.31
C GLN A 33 -5.31 -26.76 -48.61
N LYS A 34 -4.15 -26.11 -48.55
CA LYS A 34 -3.36 -25.71 -49.73
C LYS A 34 -2.98 -26.90 -50.60
N ARG A 35 -2.57 -28.03 -50.03
CA ARG A 35 -2.24 -29.27 -50.77
C ARG A 35 -3.47 -29.90 -51.45
N LYS A 36 -4.62 -29.94 -50.78
CA LYS A 36 -5.88 -30.45 -51.37
C LYS A 36 -6.37 -29.57 -52.52
N LEU A 37 -6.23 -28.25 -52.38
CA LEU A 37 -6.58 -27.29 -53.43
C LEU A 37 -5.62 -27.35 -54.63
N LEU A 38 -4.31 -27.52 -54.38
CA LEU A 38 -3.30 -27.72 -55.42
C LEU A 38 -3.57 -28.99 -56.22
N ALA A 39 -3.93 -30.10 -55.56
CA ALA A 39 -4.30 -31.34 -56.23
C ALA A 39 -5.54 -31.16 -57.13
N ALA A 40 -6.55 -30.43 -56.67
CA ALA A 40 -7.75 -30.14 -57.46
C ALA A 40 -7.47 -29.21 -58.65
N LEU A 41 -6.59 -28.20 -58.48
CA LEU A 41 -6.14 -27.32 -59.57
C LEU A 41 -5.29 -28.04 -60.62
N ILE A 42 -4.44 -28.99 -60.19
CA ILE A 42 -3.65 -29.84 -61.09
C ILE A 42 -4.57 -30.75 -61.91
N GLN A 43 -5.61 -31.34 -61.30
CA GLN A 43 -6.62 -32.12 -62.02
C GLN A 43 -7.40 -31.28 -63.03
N ALA A 44 -7.87 -30.09 -62.63
CA ALA A 44 -8.59 -29.18 -63.53
C ALA A 44 -7.71 -28.73 -64.72
N ARG A 45 -6.42 -28.47 -64.48
CA ARG A 45 -5.45 -28.14 -65.54
C ARG A 45 -5.20 -29.32 -66.47
N GLY A 46 -5.03 -30.54 -65.94
CA GLY A 46 -4.84 -31.74 -66.75
C GLY A 46 -6.00 -31.97 -67.71
N LEU A 47 -7.23 -31.82 -67.23
CA LEU A 47 -8.44 -32.01 -68.04
C LEU A 47 -8.66 -30.89 -69.06
N LEU A 48 -8.37 -29.62 -68.71
CA LEU A 48 -8.39 -28.52 -69.68
C LEU A 48 -7.32 -28.72 -70.77
N SER A 49 -6.14 -29.24 -70.43
CA SER A 49 -5.13 -29.63 -71.41
C SER A 49 -5.62 -30.73 -72.35
N THR A 50 -6.30 -31.77 -71.83
CA THR A 50 -6.90 -32.82 -72.68
C THR A 50 -7.99 -32.26 -73.59
N LEU A 51 -8.79 -31.31 -73.11
CA LEU A 51 -9.82 -30.62 -73.91
C LEU A 51 -9.22 -29.75 -75.02
N VAL A 52 -8.08 -29.10 -74.75
CA VAL A 52 -7.30 -28.32 -75.72
C VAL A 52 -6.58 -29.21 -76.74
N GLU A 53 -6.04 -30.36 -76.33
CA GLU A 53 -5.44 -31.35 -77.24
C GLU A 53 -6.50 -31.92 -78.19
N LEU A 54 -7.68 -32.28 -77.67
CA LEU A 54 -8.82 -32.75 -78.48
C LEU A 54 -9.39 -31.68 -79.41
N THR A 55 -9.17 -30.39 -79.14
CA THR A 55 -9.58 -29.29 -80.05
C THR A 55 -8.51 -28.94 -81.08
N ASN A 56 -7.24 -29.29 -80.84
CA ASN A 56 -6.15 -29.08 -81.81
C ASN A 56 -5.99 -30.23 -82.81
N GLU A 57 -6.51 -31.43 -82.53
CA GLU A 57 -6.49 -32.58 -83.47
C GLU A 57 -7.58 -32.51 -84.56
N VAL A 58 -8.43 -31.47 -84.55
CA VAL A 58 -9.58 -31.33 -85.46
C VAL A 58 -9.33 -30.16 -86.42
N GLU A 59 -8.99 -30.45 -87.67
CA GLU A 59 -8.81 -29.44 -88.74
C GLU A 59 -10.11 -29.06 -89.48
N ASP A 60 -11.28 -29.49 -89.01
CA ASP A 60 -12.53 -29.32 -89.77
C ASP A 60 -13.35 -28.09 -89.33
N GLU A 61 -13.83 -27.31 -90.30
CA GLU A 61 -14.54 -26.02 -90.09
C GLU A 61 -15.94 -26.17 -89.47
N ASP A 62 -16.44 -27.40 -89.28
CA ASP A 62 -17.81 -27.67 -88.80
C ASP A 62 -17.84 -28.24 -87.38
N TRP A 63 -17.66 -27.34 -86.40
CA TRP A 63 -17.68 -27.59 -84.95
C TRP A 63 -18.91 -28.34 -84.41
N SER A 64 -20.01 -28.31 -85.16
CA SER A 64 -21.31 -28.86 -84.77
C SER A 64 -21.29 -30.39 -84.61
N TYR A 65 -20.54 -31.10 -85.45
CA TYR A 65 -20.54 -32.57 -85.47
C TYR A 65 -19.67 -33.16 -84.34
N THR A 66 -18.49 -32.57 -84.09
CA THR A 66 -17.57 -33.01 -83.04
C THR A 66 -18.19 -32.82 -81.65
N ILE A 67 -18.89 -31.70 -81.42
CA ILE A 67 -19.64 -31.43 -80.19
C ILE A 67 -20.81 -32.41 -80.02
N GLN A 68 -21.52 -32.77 -81.09
CA GLN A 68 -22.58 -33.78 -81.04
C GLN A 68 -22.05 -35.20 -80.74
N SER A 69 -20.86 -35.56 -81.23
CA SER A 69 -20.25 -36.86 -80.92
C SER A 69 -19.83 -37.00 -79.46
N LEU A 70 -19.37 -35.90 -78.84
CA LEU A 70 -19.06 -35.81 -77.41
C LEU A 70 -20.33 -35.81 -76.54
N SER A 71 -21.44 -35.27 -77.06
CA SER A 71 -22.74 -35.20 -76.38
C SER A 71 -23.48 -36.54 -76.30
N ASN A 72 -23.15 -37.51 -77.16
CA ASN A 72 -23.86 -38.80 -77.26
C ASN A 72 -23.20 -39.96 -76.46
N GLY A 73 -22.15 -39.68 -75.67
CA GLY A 73 -21.52 -40.64 -74.77
C GLY A 73 -22.06 -40.53 -73.32
N PRO A 74 -22.82 -41.51 -72.80
CA PRO A 74 -23.49 -41.41 -71.49
C PRO A 74 -22.54 -41.33 -70.28
N ILE A 75 -21.25 -41.58 -70.47
CA ILE A 75 -20.22 -41.63 -69.41
C ILE A 75 -19.53 -40.27 -69.23
N ILE A 76 -19.49 -39.42 -70.27
CA ILE A 76 -18.75 -38.15 -70.25
C ILE A 76 -19.63 -37.04 -69.66
N TYR A 77 -20.90 -36.98 -70.04
CA TYR A 77 -21.82 -35.93 -69.58
C TYR A 77 -22.12 -36.02 -68.08
N THR A 78 -22.33 -37.23 -67.56
CA THR A 78 -22.53 -37.48 -66.11
C THR A 78 -21.28 -37.13 -65.31
N SER A 79 -20.09 -37.48 -65.81
CA SER A 79 -18.81 -37.13 -65.18
C SER A 79 -18.58 -35.62 -65.16
N LEU A 80 -18.98 -34.91 -66.23
CA LEU A 80 -18.85 -33.46 -66.33
C LEU A 80 -19.84 -32.73 -65.41
N GLU A 81 -21.09 -33.22 -65.29
CA GLU A 81 -22.07 -32.71 -64.33
C GLU A 81 -21.63 -32.92 -62.87
N GLU A 82 -21.10 -34.11 -62.53
CA GLU A 82 -20.55 -34.41 -61.20
C GLU A 82 -19.36 -33.50 -60.86
N MET A 83 -18.51 -33.18 -61.84
CA MET A 83 -17.39 -32.25 -61.70
C MET A 83 -17.87 -30.81 -61.49
N ILE A 84 -18.85 -30.34 -62.25
CA ILE A 84 -19.46 -29.01 -62.07
C ILE A 84 -20.10 -28.92 -60.67
N LEU A 85 -20.78 -29.97 -60.22
CA LEU A 85 -21.39 -30.02 -58.88
C LEU A 85 -20.32 -29.94 -57.78
N SER A 86 -19.20 -30.66 -57.96
CA SER A 86 -18.06 -30.66 -57.04
C SER A 86 -17.39 -29.29 -56.97
N LEU A 87 -17.20 -28.60 -58.11
CA LEU A 87 -16.67 -27.24 -58.17
C LEU A 87 -17.61 -26.22 -57.51
N LYS A 88 -18.92 -26.33 -57.73
CA LYS A 88 -19.93 -25.50 -57.06
C LYS A 88 -19.91 -25.69 -55.54
N LYS A 89 -19.77 -26.94 -55.08
CA LYS A 89 -19.63 -27.26 -53.65
C LYS A 89 -18.34 -26.69 -53.06
N LEU A 90 -17.22 -26.79 -53.78
CA LEU A 90 -15.93 -26.24 -53.34
C LEU A 90 -15.96 -24.71 -53.24
N LYS A 91 -16.59 -24.04 -54.23
CA LYS A 91 -16.87 -22.59 -54.22
C LYS A 91 -17.66 -22.17 -52.98
N SER A 92 -18.72 -22.90 -52.64
CA SER A 92 -19.54 -22.61 -51.46
C SER A 92 -18.74 -22.71 -50.15
N HIS A 93 -17.92 -23.77 -49.99
CA HIS A 93 -17.09 -23.94 -48.79
C HIS A 93 -16.02 -22.85 -48.67
N LEU A 94 -15.41 -22.44 -49.79
CA LEU A 94 -14.43 -21.35 -49.80
C LEU A 94 -15.05 -20.00 -49.45
N LEU A 95 -16.22 -19.67 -50.02
CA LEU A 95 -16.94 -18.44 -49.67
C LEU A 95 -17.36 -18.44 -48.19
N LEU A 96 -17.77 -19.58 -47.65
CA LEU A 96 -18.09 -19.73 -46.22
C LEU A 96 -16.85 -19.55 -45.34
N ALA A 97 -15.70 -20.11 -45.73
CA ALA A 97 -14.44 -19.95 -45.02
C ALA A 97 -13.96 -18.49 -45.02
N MET A 98 -14.03 -17.81 -46.18
CA MET A 98 -13.73 -16.38 -46.29
C MET A 98 -14.64 -15.53 -45.42
N ALA A 99 -15.96 -15.78 -45.45
CA ALA A 99 -16.92 -15.07 -44.61
C ALA A 99 -16.63 -15.30 -43.12
N ASN A 100 -16.29 -16.53 -42.73
CA ASN A 100 -15.94 -16.85 -41.34
C ASN A 100 -14.66 -16.13 -40.88
N ASP A 101 -13.62 -16.08 -41.72
CA ASP A 101 -12.39 -15.34 -41.41
C ASP A 101 -12.64 -13.84 -41.25
N HIS A 102 -13.48 -13.24 -42.10
CA HIS A 102 -13.90 -11.84 -41.94
C HIS A 102 -14.64 -11.60 -40.62
N ILE A 103 -15.50 -12.54 -40.21
CA ILE A 103 -16.20 -12.47 -38.91
C ILE A 103 -15.19 -12.56 -37.75
N ARG A 104 -14.22 -13.48 -37.82
CA ARG A 104 -13.18 -13.65 -36.79
C ARG A 104 -12.31 -12.40 -36.67
N LEU A 105 -11.86 -11.84 -37.79
CA LEU A 105 -11.07 -10.61 -37.82
C LEU A 105 -11.88 -9.42 -37.27
N SER A 106 -13.15 -9.27 -37.68
CA SER A 106 -14.03 -8.22 -37.16
C SER A 106 -14.24 -8.32 -35.65
N LYS A 107 -14.36 -9.54 -35.11
CA LYS A 107 -14.45 -9.77 -33.67
C LYS A 107 -13.15 -9.43 -32.95
N ALA A 108 -11.99 -9.78 -33.51
CA ALA A 108 -10.69 -9.43 -32.95
C ALA A 108 -10.50 -7.91 -32.91
N ILE A 109 -10.76 -7.21 -34.02
CA ILE A 109 -10.71 -5.75 -34.11
C ILE A 109 -11.64 -5.11 -33.07
N ARG A 110 -12.87 -5.62 -32.92
CA ARG A 110 -13.81 -5.09 -31.92
C ARG A 110 -13.30 -5.27 -30.49
N ASN A 111 -12.72 -6.42 -30.17
CA ASN A 111 -12.16 -6.68 -28.85
C ASN A 111 -10.97 -5.77 -28.55
N GLU A 112 -10.05 -5.60 -29.50
CA GLU A 112 -8.93 -4.67 -29.38
C GLU A 112 -9.41 -3.22 -29.26
N LEU A 113 -10.41 -2.82 -30.04
CA LEU A 113 -11.00 -1.49 -29.97
C LEU A 113 -11.68 -1.24 -28.61
N HIS A 114 -12.39 -2.22 -28.05
CA HIS A 114 -12.94 -2.13 -26.69
C HIS A 114 -11.85 -2.02 -25.62
N GLN A 115 -10.74 -2.75 -25.77
CA GLN A 115 -9.61 -2.66 -24.86
C GLN A 115 -8.95 -1.26 -24.91
N VAL A 116 -8.72 -0.73 -26.11
CA VAL A 116 -8.16 0.61 -26.31
C VAL A 116 -9.10 1.69 -25.79
N GLN A 117 -10.41 1.58 -26.03
CA GLN A 117 -11.41 2.50 -25.47
C GLN A 117 -11.41 2.48 -23.94
N GLY A 118 -11.30 1.30 -23.32
CA GLY A 118 -11.19 1.17 -21.87
C GLY A 118 -9.93 1.86 -21.33
N GLN A 119 -8.78 1.63 -21.95
CA GLN A 119 -7.51 2.27 -21.58
C GLN A 119 -7.55 3.79 -21.73
N LEU A 120 -8.19 4.30 -22.79
CA LEU A 120 -8.34 5.74 -23.03
C LEU A 120 -9.26 6.41 -22.01
N ALA A 121 -10.35 5.75 -21.63
CA ALA A 121 -11.25 6.23 -20.58
C ALA A 121 -10.53 6.32 -19.22
N GLU A 122 -9.80 5.27 -18.85
CA GLU A 122 -8.98 5.24 -17.62
C GLU A 122 -7.93 6.36 -17.63
N ALA A 123 -7.21 6.53 -18.73
CA ALA A 123 -6.21 7.58 -18.87
C ALA A 123 -6.81 8.99 -18.76
N THR A 124 -8.02 9.20 -19.28
CA THR A 124 -8.72 10.50 -19.20
C THR A 124 -9.14 10.81 -17.77
N ILE A 125 -9.66 9.82 -17.03
CA ILE A 125 -10.03 9.96 -15.61
C ILE A 125 -8.78 10.25 -14.78
N CYS A 126 -7.68 9.50 -14.99
CA CYS A 126 -6.41 9.77 -14.32
C CYS A 126 -5.92 11.20 -14.59
N ALA A 127 -5.95 11.67 -15.85
CA ALA A 127 -5.54 13.02 -16.19
C ALA A 127 -6.40 14.11 -15.51
N GLN A 128 -7.71 13.90 -15.39
CA GLN A 128 -8.61 14.82 -14.67
C GLN A 128 -8.28 14.86 -13.17
N ARG A 129 -8.06 13.70 -12.54
CA ARG A 129 -7.69 13.61 -11.12
C ARG A 129 -6.35 14.28 -10.82
N GLN A 130 -5.41 14.23 -11.76
CA GLN A 130 -4.09 14.88 -11.69
C GLN A 130 -4.16 16.41 -11.55
N TYR A 131 -5.22 17.04 -12.07
CA TYR A 131 -5.41 18.48 -12.01
C TYR A 131 -5.96 18.96 -10.65
N ILE A 132 -6.56 18.06 -9.86
CA ILE A 132 -7.13 18.38 -8.56
C ILE A 132 -6.04 18.26 -7.49
N VAL A 133 -5.28 19.34 -7.32
CA VAL A 133 -4.13 19.40 -6.40
C VAL A 133 -4.55 19.79 -4.98
N SER A 134 -5.65 20.54 -4.83
CA SER A 134 -6.13 21.05 -3.53
C SER A 134 -7.64 21.19 -3.50
N LEU A 135 -8.23 21.07 -2.32
CA LEU A 135 -9.66 21.30 -2.10
C LEU A 135 -9.98 22.81 -2.08
N PRO A 136 -11.12 23.23 -2.64
CA PRO A 136 -11.73 24.53 -2.34
C PRO A 136 -12.00 24.69 -0.84
N LYS A 137 -12.02 25.93 -0.37
CA LYS A 137 -12.14 26.27 1.06
C LYS A 137 -13.38 25.67 1.72
N GLU A 138 -14.51 25.64 1.02
CA GLU A 138 -15.76 25.06 1.52
C GLU A 138 -15.66 23.54 1.68
N GLN A 139 -15.02 22.85 0.74
CA GLN A 139 -14.80 21.41 0.82
C GLN A 139 -13.78 21.07 1.90
N GLU A 140 -12.74 21.89 2.06
CA GLU A 140 -11.77 21.76 3.13
C GLU A 140 -12.44 21.85 4.52
N LEU A 141 -13.40 22.75 4.72
CA LEU A 141 -14.19 22.84 5.95
C LEU A 141 -15.02 21.59 6.21
N ILE A 142 -15.66 21.03 5.16
CA ILE A 142 -16.43 19.79 5.28
C ILE A 142 -15.49 18.65 5.68
N VAL A 143 -14.38 18.48 4.98
CA VAL A 143 -13.39 17.42 5.23
C VAL A 143 -12.79 17.56 6.63
N ASN A 144 -12.45 18.77 7.06
CA ASN A 144 -11.94 19.04 8.40
C ASN A 144 -12.96 18.75 9.50
N SER A 145 -14.26 18.82 9.21
CA SER A 145 -15.31 18.47 10.16
C SER A 145 -15.59 16.96 10.25
N LEU A 146 -15.07 16.14 9.32
CA LEU A 146 -15.28 14.68 9.32
C LEU A 146 -14.59 13.98 10.49
N SER A 147 -13.60 14.63 11.10
CA SER A 147 -13.08 14.20 12.40
C SER A 147 -12.85 15.34 13.37
N LEU A 148 -12.73 14.98 14.65
CA LEU A 148 -12.49 15.90 15.75
C LEU A 148 -10.99 16.25 15.92
N GLY A 149 -10.09 15.70 15.10
CA GLY A 149 -8.64 15.93 15.15
C GLY A 149 -8.07 16.47 13.84
N ASN A 150 -7.11 17.39 13.90
CA ASN A 150 -6.40 17.85 12.69
C ASN A 150 -5.36 16.80 12.28
N LEU A 151 -5.51 16.15 11.13
CA LEU A 151 -4.64 15.05 10.70
C LEU A 151 -3.30 15.52 10.09
N SER A 152 -2.82 16.69 10.52
CA SER A 152 -1.62 17.38 10.04
C SER A 152 -0.35 17.02 10.83
N ASP A 153 -0.26 15.81 11.38
CA ASP A 153 1.04 15.24 11.76
C ASP A 153 1.76 14.81 10.48
N GLU A 154 2.17 15.79 9.69
CA GLU A 154 3.19 15.59 8.68
C GLU A 154 4.48 15.27 9.44
N LEU A 155 4.88 14.01 9.39
CA LEU A 155 6.06 13.53 10.07
C LEU A 155 7.28 14.32 9.57
N ASP A 156 7.93 15.04 10.48
CA ASP A 156 9.21 15.69 10.21
C ASP A 156 10.19 14.64 9.65
N GLY A 157 10.51 14.77 8.37
CA GLY A 157 11.37 13.83 7.67
C GLY A 157 12.75 13.69 8.33
N SER A 158 13.25 14.74 8.99
CA SER A 158 14.52 14.68 9.71
C SER A 158 14.42 13.76 10.93
N LYS A 159 13.34 13.88 11.71
CA LYS A 159 13.04 13.02 12.86
C LYS A 159 12.79 11.57 12.44
N VAL A 160 12.09 11.35 11.34
CA VAL A 160 11.89 10.00 10.79
C VAL A 160 13.21 9.37 10.36
N MET A 161 14.10 10.14 9.72
CA MET A 161 15.40 9.64 9.29
C MET A 161 16.30 9.28 10.48
N GLN A 162 16.19 9.97 11.63
CA GLN A 162 16.83 9.56 12.88
C GLN A 162 16.25 8.25 13.43
N MET A 163 14.92 8.06 13.32
CA MET A 163 14.23 6.85 13.78
C MET A 163 14.44 5.64 12.86
N ARG A 164 14.85 5.88 11.60
CA ARG A 164 15.01 4.85 10.57
C ARG A 164 15.89 3.70 11.02
N ALA A 165 17.03 3.98 11.67
CA ALA A 165 17.98 2.95 12.09
C ALA A 165 17.31 1.87 12.94
N SER A 166 16.40 2.25 13.83
CA SER A 166 15.66 1.34 14.71
C SER A 166 14.57 0.52 13.99
N ALA A 167 14.14 0.93 12.79
CA ALA A 167 13.12 0.24 11.99
C ALA A 167 13.67 -0.41 10.71
N GLU A 168 14.96 -0.23 10.40
CA GLU A 168 15.59 -0.70 9.16
C GLU A 168 15.42 -2.21 8.97
N TRP A 169 15.51 -2.97 10.06
CA TRP A 169 15.29 -4.42 10.09
C TRP A 169 13.92 -4.83 9.54
N PHE A 170 12.88 -4.06 9.87
CA PHE A 170 11.53 -4.31 9.45
C PHE A 170 11.36 -3.97 7.97
N LEU A 171 11.93 -2.84 7.53
CA LEU A 171 11.95 -2.43 6.11
C LEU A 171 12.68 -3.46 5.24
N GLN A 172 13.65 -4.17 5.79
CA GLN A 172 14.38 -5.23 5.09
C GLN A 172 13.70 -6.61 5.16
N HIS A 173 12.70 -6.77 6.04
CA HIS A 173 12.03 -8.05 6.28
C HIS A 173 11.28 -8.53 5.04
N LYS A 174 11.39 -9.84 4.75
CA LYS A 174 10.80 -10.47 3.55
C LYS A 174 9.29 -10.22 3.44
N SER A 175 8.55 -10.35 4.54
CA SER A 175 7.09 -10.19 4.56
C SER A 175 6.69 -8.74 4.30
N PHE A 176 7.47 -7.79 4.80
CA PHE A 176 7.22 -6.37 4.54
C PHE A 176 7.50 -6.03 3.07
N LYS A 177 8.65 -6.45 2.53
CA LYS A 177 8.99 -6.27 1.11
C LYS A 177 7.96 -6.86 0.16
N GLN A 178 7.41 -8.03 0.52
CA GLN A 178 6.34 -8.66 -0.24
C GLN A 178 5.04 -7.86 -0.13
N TRP A 179 4.70 -7.34 1.04
CA TRP A 179 3.48 -6.57 1.29
C TRP A 179 3.49 -5.18 0.62
N CYS A 180 4.63 -4.50 0.58
CA CYS A 180 4.74 -3.14 0.04
C CYS A 180 5.07 -3.08 -1.48
N SER A 181 5.14 -4.24 -2.15
CA SER A 181 5.54 -4.29 -3.57
C SER A 181 4.43 -3.78 -4.50
N ALA A 182 4.80 -3.12 -5.60
CA ALA A 182 3.82 -2.54 -6.53
C ALA A 182 2.94 -3.61 -7.23
N ASN A 183 3.40 -4.87 -7.27
CA ASN A 183 2.72 -5.98 -7.95
C ASN A 183 2.15 -7.02 -6.98
N SER A 184 2.19 -6.78 -5.67
CA SER A 184 1.61 -7.72 -4.71
C SER A 184 0.10 -7.61 -4.67
N ILE A 185 -0.53 -8.78 -4.54
CA ILE A 185 -1.94 -8.89 -4.20
C ILE A 185 -2.14 -8.18 -2.84
N PRO A 186 -3.10 -7.26 -2.72
CA PRO A 186 -3.40 -6.60 -1.46
C PRO A 186 -3.60 -7.65 -0.36
N SER A 187 -2.87 -7.47 0.74
CA SER A 187 -2.79 -8.46 1.81
C SER A 187 -2.68 -7.78 3.17
N THR A 188 -2.93 -8.55 4.22
CA THR A 188 -2.78 -8.07 5.60
C THR A 188 -1.45 -8.56 6.19
N LEU A 189 -0.68 -7.63 6.75
CA LEU A 189 0.57 -7.86 7.47
C LEU A 189 0.36 -7.57 8.96
N VAL A 190 0.63 -8.55 9.81
CA VAL A 190 0.51 -8.43 11.26
C VAL A 190 1.90 -8.24 11.85
N LEU A 191 2.09 -7.15 12.59
CA LEU A 191 3.31 -6.87 13.35
C LEU A 191 3.04 -7.06 14.84
N THR A 192 3.66 -8.05 15.45
CA THR A 192 3.47 -8.34 16.88
C THR A 192 4.71 -7.97 17.69
N GLY A 193 4.51 -7.49 18.91
CA GLY A 193 5.62 -7.27 19.83
C GLY A 193 5.12 -6.85 21.21
N ARG A 194 5.99 -7.01 22.22
CA ARG A 194 5.70 -6.60 23.60
C ARG A 194 5.44 -5.09 23.74
N PRO A 195 4.76 -4.63 24.81
CA PRO A 195 4.65 -3.20 25.12
C PRO A 195 6.04 -2.53 25.14
N GLY A 196 6.18 -1.34 24.55
CA GLY A 196 7.48 -0.64 24.48
C GLY A 196 8.49 -1.17 23.45
N SER A 197 8.12 -2.14 22.61
CA SER A 197 9.00 -2.72 21.57
C SER A 197 9.22 -1.83 20.33
N GLY A 198 8.63 -0.63 20.27
CA GLY A 198 8.80 0.28 19.13
C GLY A 198 7.85 0.08 17.94
N LYS A 199 6.70 -0.58 18.12
CA LYS A 199 5.67 -0.75 17.07
C LYS A 199 5.25 0.57 16.41
N SER A 200 4.88 1.57 17.21
CA SER A 200 4.47 2.89 16.70
C SER A 200 5.59 3.61 15.95
N LEU A 201 6.85 3.45 16.40
CA LEU A 201 8.02 3.95 15.66
C LEU A 201 8.10 3.31 14.27
N ILE A 202 7.92 1.99 14.18
CA ILE A 202 7.92 1.26 12.90
C ILE A 202 6.78 1.75 12.01
N CYS A 203 5.58 1.99 12.55
CA CYS A 203 4.44 2.50 11.80
C CYS A 203 4.69 3.89 11.21
N GLN A 204 5.29 4.80 11.99
CA GLN A 204 5.67 6.14 11.53
C GLN A 204 6.70 6.08 10.40
N VAL A 205 7.77 5.30 10.58
CA VAL A 205 8.81 5.10 9.55
C VAL A 205 8.20 4.46 8.29
N THR A 206 7.33 3.46 8.45
CA THR A 206 6.65 2.78 7.34
C THR A 206 5.76 3.74 6.56
N ARG A 207 4.94 4.55 7.25
CA ARG A 207 4.07 5.57 6.63
C ARG A 207 4.89 6.52 5.75
N PHE A 208 6.01 7.02 6.29
CA PHE A 208 6.91 7.92 5.56
C PHE A 208 7.50 7.26 4.30
N PHE A 209 8.05 6.05 4.42
CA PHE A 209 8.67 5.37 3.28
C PHE A 209 7.65 4.91 2.23
N LEU A 210 6.44 4.49 2.63
CA LEU A 210 5.38 4.21 1.66
C LEU A 210 5.03 5.46 0.84
N LYS A 211 4.91 6.62 1.51
CA LYS A 211 4.70 7.90 0.82
C LYS A 211 5.88 8.30 -0.06
N ALA A 212 7.11 8.04 0.37
CA ALA A 212 8.31 8.37 -0.41
C ALA A 212 8.50 7.44 -1.63
N TRP A 213 8.32 6.13 -1.47
CA TRP A 213 8.48 5.14 -2.54
C TRP A 213 7.36 5.17 -3.57
N HIS A 214 6.14 5.40 -3.10
CA HIS A 214 4.95 5.52 -3.94
C HIS A 214 4.54 6.98 -4.13
N GLY A 215 5.47 7.92 -3.93
CA GLY A 215 5.22 9.35 -4.03
C GLY A 215 5.16 9.79 -5.49
N SER A 216 3.98 9.65 -6.11
CA SER A 216 3.48 10.42 -7.27
C SER A 216 2.29 9.77 -8.04
N PRO A 217 1.90 8.48 -7.93
CA PRO A 217 0.69 8.02 -8.59
C PRO A 217 -0.54 8.52 -7.86
N ILE A 218 -1.47 9.14 -8.60
CA ILE A 218 -2.85 9.47 -8.16
C ILE A 218 -3.53 8.27 -7.48
N ASP A 219 -3.11 7.07 -7.88
CA ASP A 219 -3.78 5.80 -7.60
C ASP A 219 -3.24 5.08 -6.34
N VAL A 220 -2.32 5.69 -5.58
CA VAL A 220 -1.83 5.14 -4.30
C VAL A 220 -2.19 6.06 -3.14
N CYS A 221 -2.73 5.53 -2.04
CA CYS A 221 -3.04 6.28 -0.82
C CYS A 221 -2.50 5.57 0.43
N VAL A 222 -2.07 6.33 1.44
CA VAL A 222 -1.51 5.82 2.70
C VAL A 222 -2.21 6.49 3.88
N ALA A 223 -3.10 5.74 4.54
CA ALA A 223 -3.80 6.21 5.74
C ALA A 223 -3.25 5.56 7.02
N TYR A 224 -3.32 6.29 8.13
CA TYR A 224 -2.84 5.87 9.44
C TYR A 224 -3.91 6.12 10.51
N LEU A 225 -4.19 5.13 11.35
CA LEU A 225 -5.13 5.25 12.47
C LEU A 225 -4.40 4.95 13.78
N GLY A 226 -4.53 5.85 14.76
CA GLY A 226 -3.97 5.71 16.12
C GLY A 226 -5.05 5.39 17.16
N GLN A 227 -4.78 5.73 18.43
CA GLN A 227 -5.51 5.34 19.65
C GLN A 227 -7.05 5.56 19.66
N SER A 228 -7.64 6.27 18.70
CA SER A 228 -9.09 6.24 18.45
C SER A 228 -9.38 5.63 17.08
N LEU A 229 -9.99 4.43 17.05
CA LEU A 229 -10.38 3.74 15.82
C LEU A 229 -11.62 4.36 15.17
N VAL A 230 -11.57 5.66 14.92
CA VAL A 230 -12.64 6.39 14.24
C VAL A 230 -12.42 6.28 12.73
N LEU A 231 -13.22 5.45 12.06
CA LEU A 231 -13.12 5.25 10.61
C LEU A 231 -13.26 6.56 9.80
N SER A 232 -13.97 7.55 10.35
CA SER A 232 -14.08 8.87 9.72
C SER A 232 -12.73 9.61 9.60
N ASN A 233 -11.76 9.33 10.50
CA ASN A 233 -10.39 9.84 10.40
C ASN A 233 -9.68 9.27 9.17
N ILE A 234 -9.96 8.02 8.80
CA ILE A 234 -9.38 7.41 7.59
C ILE A 234 -9.95 8.14 6.37
N VAL A 235 -11.27 8.34 6.31
CA VAL A 235 -11.92 9.05 5.20
C VAL A 235 -11.36 10.47 5.05
N GLN A 236 -11.22 11.20 6.16
CA GLN A 236 -10.61 12.54 6.13
C GLN A 236 -9.19 12.51 5.56
N GLN A 237 -8.32 11.61 6.03
CA GLN A 237 -6.95 11.49 5.53
C GLN A 237 -6.88 11.22 4.03
N ILE A 238 -7.71 10.31 3.54
CA ILE A 238 -7.74 9.94 2.13
C ILE A 238 -8.15 11.14 1.28
N VAL A 239 -9.18 11.88 1.68
CA VAL A 239 -9.67 13.03 0.90
C VAL A 239 -8.66 14.18 0.92
N LEU A 240 -7.97 14.41 2.04
CA LEU A 240 -6.88 15.38 2.12
C LEU A 240 -5.69 14.97 1.24
N GLU A 241 -5.33 13.68 1.23
CA GLU A 241 -4.22 13.17 0.42
C GLU A 241 -4.59 13.08 -1.07
N ARG A 242 -5.86 12.83 -1.39
CA ARG A 242 -6.41 12.66 -2.73
C ARG A 242 -7.70 13.48 -2.88
N PRO A 243 -7.58 14.80 -3.15
CA PRO A 243 -8.71 15.73 -3.21
C PRO A 243 -9.83 15.32 -4.19
N TYR A 244 -9.53 14.60 -5.26
CA TYR A 244 -10.53 14.13 -6.22
C TYR A 244 -11.58 13.21 -5.58
N LEU A 245 -11.26 12.51 -4.49
CA LEU A 245 -12.19 11.62 -3.79
C LEU A 245 -13.31 12.36 -3.05
N MET A 246 -13.25 13.70 -3.00
CA MET A 246 -14.34 14.54 -2.49
C MET A 246 -15.65 14.33 -3.25
N GLU A 247 -15.60 13.87 -4.51
CA GLU A 247 -16.80 13.51 -5.27
C GLU A 247 -17.66 12.44 -4.58
N HIS A 248 -17.01 11.47 -3.91
CA HIS A 248 -17.71 10.42 -3.17
C HIS A 248 -18.38 10.95 -1.91
N VAL A 249 -17.69 11.86 -1.21
CA VAL A 249 -18.24 12.52 -0.01
C VAL A 249 -19.46 13.35 -0.38
N ALA A 250 -19.38 14.10 -1.49
CA ALA A 250 -20.49 14.88 -2.02
C ALA A 250 -21.67 13.98 -2.44
N ALA A 251 -21.40 12.82 -3.05
CA ALA A 251 -22.43 11.88 -3.48
C ALA A 251 -23.23 11.25 -2.31
N VAL A 252 -22.61 11.11 -1.13
CA VAL A 252 -23.28 10.65 0.09
C VAL A 252 -24.08 11.78 0.77
N GLY A 253 -23.86 13.04 0.38
CA GLY A 253 -24.60 14.19 0.89
C GLY A 253 -24.21 14.61 2.30
N VAL A 254 -22.97 14.32 2.71
CA VAL A 254 -22.47 14.67 4.05
C VAL A 254 -22.24 16.18 4.13
N THR A 255 -22.95 16.84 5.05
CA THR A 255 -22.86 18.30 5.26
C THR A 255 -21.88 18.71 6.36
N GLY A 256 -21.22 17.74 7.01
CA GLY A 256 -20.19 17.92 8.03
C GLY A 256 -20.43 17.10 9.30
N GLY A 257 -19.41 17.04 10.16
CA GLY A 257 -19.41 16.26 11.40
C GLY A 257 -18.88 14.82 11.25
N PRO A 258 -18.66 14.10 12.37
CA PRO A 258 -18.12 12.74 12.34
C PRO A 258 -19.02 11.78 11.57
N LEU A 259 -18.41 10.98 10.68
CA LEU A 259 -19.13 9.99 9.90
C LEU A 259 -19.52 8.77 10.75
N SER A 260 -20.65 8.17 10.41
CA SER A 260 -21.01 6.86 10.94
C SER A 260 -20.03 5.78 10.41
N SER A 261 -19.94 4.65 11.10
CA SER A 261 -19.11 3.53 10.63
C SER A 261 -19.57 2.99 9.27
N THR A 262 -20.87 2.98 9.01
CA THR A 262 -21.44 2.51 7.73
C THR A 262 -21.07 3.45 6.58
N ASP A 263 -21.23 4.77 6.77
CA ASP A 263 -20.89 5.75 5.74
C ASP A 263 -19.38 5.77 5.50
N SER A 264 -18.59 5.59 6.56
CA SER A 264 -17.14 5.50 6.44
C SER A 264 -16.73 4.29 5.60
N ILE A 265 -17.29 3.10 5.84
CA ILE A 265 -16.98 1.89 5.06
C ILE A 265 -17.45 2.03 3.60
N ASP A 266 -18.61 2.64 3.33
CA ASP A 266 -19.06 2.90 1.96
C ASP A 266 -18.10 3.83 1.22
N LEU A 267 -17.70 4.94 1.85
CA LEU A 267 -16.74 5.89 1.29
C LEU A 267 -15.37 5.27 1.07
N LEU A 268 -14.88 4.44 2.01
CA LEU A 268 -13.64 3.68 1.85
C LEU A 268 -13.73 2.68 0.69
N SER A 269 -14.87 2.02 0.52
CA SER A 269 -15.10 1.08 -0.59
C SER A 269 -15.13 1.79 -1.94
N ARG A 270 -15.72 2.98 -2.01
CA ARG A 270 -15.70 3.83 -3.21
C ARG A 270 -14.28 4.29 -3.54
N ALA A 271 -13.57 4.84 -2.56
CA ALA A 271 -12.19 5.28 -2.72
C ALA A 271 -11.28 4.12 -3.17
N ARG A 272 -11.47 2.93 -2.62
CA ARG A 272 -10.66 1.76 -2.98
C ARG A 272 -10.85 1.31 -4.43
N ARG A 273 -12.03 1.49 -5.03
CA ARG A 273 -12.26 1.20 -6.46
C ARG A 273 -11.51 2.13 -7.39
N ASP A 274 -11.23 3.34 -6.92
CA ASP A 274 -10.53 4.37 -7.70
C ASP A 274 -9.01 4.31 -7.58
N LEU A 275 -8.52 3.66 -6.53
CA LEU A 275 -7.10 3.50 -6.24
C LEU A 275 -6.60 2.16 -6.79
N LYS A 276 -5.42 2.16 -7.40
CA LYS A 276 -4.70 0.92 -7.75
C LYS A 276 -4.23 0.22 -6.48
N GLN A 277 -3.74 1.00 -5.52
CA GLN A 277 -3.24 0.48 -4.26
C GLN A 277 -3.64 1.38 -3.09
N PHE A 278 -4.12 0.78 -2.00
CA PHE A 278 -4.49 1.52 -0.80
C PHE A 278 -3.88 0.84 0.42
N TYR A 279 -2.88 1.52 1.00
CA TYR A 279 -2.20 1.10 2.23
C TYR A 279 -2.86 1.71 3.45
N LEU A 280 -3.18 0.87 4.43
CA LEU A 280 -3.78 1.28 5.69
C LEU A 280 -2.95 0.74 6.85
N ILE A 281 -2.52 1.62 7.75
CA ILE A 281 -1.78 1.26 8.97
C ILE A 281 -2.68 1.49 10.19
N LEU A 282 -2.92 0.45 10.98
CA LEU A 282 -3.81 0.48 12.14
C LEU A 282 -2.99 0.32 13.44
N ASP A 283 -2.48 1.42 14.00
CA ASP A 283 -1.68 1.41 15.23
C ASP A 283 -2.54 1.51 16.50
N GLY A 284 -2.26 0.66 17.48
CA GLY A 284 -3.02 0.59 18.74
C GLY A 284 -4.37 -0.12 18.65
N LEU A 285 -4.56 -1.04 17.69
CA LEU A 285 -5.81 -1.81 17.58
C LEU A 285 -6.13 -2.60 18.86
N ASP A 286 -5.11 -3.10 19.56
CA ASP A 286 -5.24 -3.83 20.82
C ASP A 286 -5.62 -2.94 22.01
N GLU A 287 -5.51 -1.62 21.89
CA GLU A 287 -5.92 -0.65 22.91
C GLU A 287 -7.42 -0.28 22.78
N CYS A 288 -8.08 -0.73 21.71
CA CYS A 288 -9.50 -0.47 21.50
C CYS A 288 -10.38 -1.59 22.05
N GLU A 289 -10.97 -1.33 23.22
CA GLU A 289 -11.88 -2.25 23.89
C GLU A 289 -13.10 -2.56 23.01
N GLY A 290 -13.24 -3.82 22.58
CA GLY A 290 -14.43 -4.37 21.91
C GLY A 290 -14.64 -3.96 20.44
N THR A 291 -14.40 -2.71 20.07
CA THR A 291 -14.71 -2.16 18.73
C THR A 291 -13.67 -2.48 17.66
N GLY A 292 -12.42 -2.75 18.05
CA GLY A 292 -11.33 -2.97 17.08
C GLY A 292 -11.53 -4.20 16.17
N ARG A 293 -12.20 -5.25 16.68
CA ARG A 293 -12.47 -6.45 15.90
C ARG A 293 -13.45 -6.19 14.76
N ASP A 294 -14.53 -5.47 15.04
CA ASP A 294 -15.59 -5.20 14.07
C ASP A 294 -15.09 -4.23 13.00
N VAL A 295 -14.26 -3.26 13.39
CA VAL A 295 -13.55 -2.37 12.46
C VAL A 295 -12.64 -3.15 11.52
N VAL A 296 -11.80 -4.06 12.03
CA VAL A 296 -10.92 -4.88 11.16
C VAL A 296 -11.73 -5.77 10.23
N LYS A 297 -12.79 -6.42 10.72
CA LYS A 297 -13.67 -7.23 9.87
C LYS A 297 -14.33 -6.40 8.77
N ALA A 298 -14.82 -5.22 9.11
CA ALA A 298 -15.43 -4.31 8.13
C ALA A 298 -14.41 -3.87 7.07
N LEU A 299 -13.18 -3.54 7.47
CA LEU A 299 -12.11 -3.16 6.54
C LEU A 299 -11.66 -4.34 5.65
N LEU A 300 -11.61 -5.56 6.19
CA LEU A 300 -11.30 -6.77 5.42
C LEU A 300 -12.41 -7.16 4.44
N SER A 301 -13.66 -6.71 4.67
CA SER A 301 -14.80 -6.97 3.78
C SER A 301 -14.87 -6.05 2.55
N ILE A 302 -13.98 -5.04 2.46
CA ILE A 302 -13.96 -4.08 1.36
C ILE A 302 -13.40 -4.74 0.10
N GLU A 303 -14.12 -4.58 -1.02
CA GLU A 303 -13.68 -5.00 -2.35
C GLU A 303 -13.51 -3.81 -3.30
N PRO A 304 -12.41 -3.75 -4.08
CA PRO A 304 -11.23 -4.64 -4.07
C PRO A 304 -10.44 -4.61 -2.73
N PRO A 305 -9.65 -5.66 -2.39
CA PRO A 305 -9.03 -5.77 -1.06
C PRO A 305 -8.02 -4.65 -0.76
N LEU A 306 -7.93 -4.27 0.51
CA LEU A 306 -6.98 -3.29 1.05
C LEU A 306 -5.64 -3.94 1.41
N SER A 307 -4.55 -3.16 1.38
CA SER A 307 -3.27 -3.57 1.96
C SER A 307 -3.16 -3.04 3.37
N ILE A 308 -3.40 -3.90 4.37
CA ILE A 308 -3.52 -3.48 5.77
C ILE A 308 -2.28 -3.92 6.55
N MET A 309 -1.71 -3.03 7.35
CA MET A 309 -0.71 -3.36 8.37
C MET A 309 -1.33 -3.17 9.75
N VAL A 310 -1.28 -4.21 10.57
CA VAL A 310 -1.83 -4.23 11.93
C VAL A 310 -0.71 -4.52 12.94
N PRO A 311 -0.05 -3.49 13.49
CA PRO A 311 0.71 -3.61 14.71
C PRO A 311 -0.19 -3.94 15.92
N GLY A 312 0.30 -4.76 16.85
CA GLY A 312 -0.39 -4.97 18.12
C GLY A 312 0.34 -5.92 19.07
N ARG A 313 -0.22 -6.10 20.28
CA ARG A 313 0.21 -7.17 21.19
C ARG A 313 -0.23 -8.55 20.65
N PRO A 314 0.53 -9.63 20.91
CA PRO A 314 0.06 -10.98 20.64
C PRO A 314 -1.14 -11.30 21.53
N SER A 315 -2.35 -11.12 20.99
CA SER A 315 -3.61 -11.41 21.66
C SER A 315 -4.34 -12.54 20.94
N ARG A 316 -5.18 -13.30 21.67
CA ARG A 316 -6.02 -14.35 21.05
C ARG A 316 -6.93 -13.78 19.96
N THR A 317 -7.45 -12.58 20.16
CA THR A 317 -8.38 -11.91 19.23
C THR A 317 -7.73 -11.59 17.87
N LEU A 318 -6.51 -11.03 17.87
CA LEU A 318 -5.72 -10.82 16.66
C LEU A 318 -5.33 -12.15 16.03
N SER A 319 -4.90 -13.09 16.86
CA SER A 319 -4.48 -14.43 16.44
C SER A 319 -5.61 -15.29 15.92
N GLU A 320 -6.89 -14.96 16.12
CA GLU A 320 -8.04 -15.69 15.58
C GLU A 320 -8.57 -15.08 14.30
N THR A 321 -8.59 -13.75 14.21
CA THR A 321 -9.15 -13.02 13.06
C THR A 321 -8.15 -12.96 11.90
N LEU A 322 -6.85 -13.03 12.17
CA LEU A 322 -5.77 -12.85 11.19
C LEU A 322 -4.86 -14.09 11.07
N LYS A 323 -5.40 -15.30 11.33
CA LYS A 323 -4.63 -16.57 11.33
C LYS A 323 -3.86 -16.86 10.04
N GLU A 324 -4.44 -16.46 8.91
CA GLU A 324 -3.89 -16.75 7.58
C GLU A 324 -3.01 -15.62 7.04
N CYS A 325 -2.82 -14.56 7.83
CA CYS A 325 -2.07 -13.38 7.43
C CYS A 325 -0.56 -13.55 7.70
N ALA A 326 0.26 -12.79 6.95
CA ALA A 326 1.70 -12.78 7.19
C ALA A 326 1.99 -12.16 8.57
N LEU A 327 2.71 -12.89 9.41
CA LEU A 327 3.08 -12.47 10.77
C LEU A 327 4.56 -12.09 10.83
N VAL A 328 4.88 -10.97 11.47
CA VAL A 328 6.22 -10.53 11.82
C VAL A 328 6.26 -10.29 13.33
N CYS A 329 7.22 -10.90 14.02
CA CYS A 329 7.41 -10.70 15.45
C CYS A 329 8.62 -9.80 15.68
N ILE A 330 8.45 -8.73 16.45
CA ILE A 330 9.56 -7.86 16.87
C ILE A 330 10.48 -8.61 17.83
N ASP A 331 9.99 -9.60 18.56
CA ASP A 331 10.84 -10.36 19.48
C ASP A 331 11.72 -11.40 18.76
N ASP A 332 11.68 -11.46 17.42
CA ASP A 332 12.55 -12.33 16.63
C ASP A 332 14.03 -11.92 16.75
N ALA A 333 14.94 -12.90 16.71
CA ALA A 333 16.39 -12.72 16.83
C ALA A 333 17.02 -11.75 15.80
N VAL A 334 16.28 -11.37 14.76
CA VAL A 334 16.67 -10.31 13.80
C VAL A 334 16.57 -8.93 14.46
N ALA A 335 15.48 -8.62 15.15
CA ALA A 335 15.30 -7.33 15.81
C ALA A 335 16.29 -7.13 16.96
N LEU A 336 16.66 -8.20 17.70
CA LEU A 336 17.68 -8.15 18.74
C LEU A 336 19.05 -7.71 18.20
N ARG A 337 19.43 -8.15 16.99
CA ARG A 337 20.68 -7.71 16.34
C ARG A 337 20.65 -6.23 15.99
N HIS A 338 19.53 -5.73 15.49
CA HIS A 338 19.38 -4.32 15.16
C HIS A 338 19.22 -3.41 16.38
N HIS A 339 18.60 -3.89 17.46
CA HIS A 339 18.64 -3.21 18.76
C HIS A 339 20.09 -3.07 19.24
N LEU A 340 20.91 -4.13 19.10
CA LEU A 340 22.32 -4.09 19.46
C LEU A 340 23.09 -3.05 18.64
N GLU A 341 22.92 -3.02 17.31
CA GLU A 341 23.51 -1.99 16.43
C GLU A 341 23.05 -0.57 16.80
N THR A 342 21.75 -0.38 17.04
CA THR A 342 21.20 0.93 17.43
C THR A 342 21.79 1.42 18.75
N ILE A 343 21.89 0.54 19.76
CA ILE A 343 22.47 0.92 21.05
C ILE A 343 23.97 1.18 20.93
N GLN A 344 24.71 0.41 20.14
CA GLN A 344 26.12 0.72 19.85
C GLN A 344 26.27 2.14 19.29
N GLN A 345 25.44 2.50 18.30
CA GLN A 345 25.44 3.83 17.73
C GLN A 345 25.09 4.92 18.76
N MET A 346 24.06 4.69 19.59
CA MET A 346 23.72 5.64 20.65
C MET A 346 24.83 5.83 21.70
N LEU A 347 25.60 4.79 22.01
CA LEU A 347 26.73 4.86 22.92
C LEU A 347 27.94 5.56 22.28
N GLU A 348 28.12 5.42 20.97
CA GLU A 348 29.16 6.12 20.18
C GLU A 348 28.85 7.61 20.02
N ASP A 349 27.58 7.95 19.79
CA ASP A 349 27.12 9.32 19.56
C ASP A 349 27.19 10.20 20.82
N ASP A 350 27.13 9.60 22.02
CA ASP A 350 27.31 10.35 23.27
C ASP A 350 28.81 10.47 23.63
N PRO A 351 29.40 11.67 23.58
CA PRO A 351 30.85 11.85 23.75
C PRO A 351 31.33 11.50 25.17
N ARG A 352 30.47 11.59 26.19
CA ARG A 352 30.84 11.23 27.57
C ARG A 352 30.88 9.72 27.72
N ILE A 353 29.85 9.03 27.22
CA ILE A 353 29.82 7.56 27.23
C ILE A 353 30.98 7.01 26.41
N ALA A 354 31.17 7.50 25.18
CA ALA A 354 32.28 7.07 24.33
C ALA A 354 33.63 7.28 25.02
N GLY A 355 33.80 8.41 25.73
CA GLY A 355 34.98 8.68 26.54
C GLY A 355 35.20 7.69 27.71
N TYR A 356 34.13 7.30 28.43
CA TYR A 356 34.22 6.28 29.49
C TYR A 356 34.53 4.88 28.97
N LEU A 357 34.20 4.61 27.71
CA LEU A 357 34.48 3.35 27.00
C LEU A 357 35.78 3.41 26.19
N ASP A 358 36.61 4.43 26.44
CA ASP A 358 37.92 4.65 25.84
C ASP A 358 37.86 4.76 24.29
N HIS A 359 36.70 5.14 23.75
CA HIS A 359 36.37 5.15 22.31
C HIS A 359 36.64 3.82 21.60
N GLU A 360 36.70 2.71 22.34
CA GLU A 360 37.07 1.42 21.79
C GLU A 360 35.83 0.63 21.36
N PRO A 361 35.69 0.27 20.07
CA PRO A 361 34.50 -0.41 19.55
C PRO A 361 34.17 -1.72 20.28
N GLN A 362 35.20 -2.41 20.79
CA GLN A 362 35.02 -3.65 21.56
C GLN A 362 34.33 -3.41 22.91
N ASN A 363 34.63 -2.29 23.58
CA ASN A 363 34.01 -1.95 24.87
C ASN A 363 32.58 -1.49 24.66
N ILE A 364 32.34 -0.70 23.61
CA ILE A 364 31.01 -0.28 23.17
C ILE A 364 30.14 -1.50 22.85
N ALA A 365 30.65 -2.45 22.06
CA ALA A 365 29.92 -3.67 21.74
C ALA A 365 29.59 -4.53 22.97
N LYS A 366 30.51 -4.63 23.94
CA LYS A 366 30.27 -5.33 25.21
C LYS A 366 29.17 -4.66 26.03
N VAL A 367 29.21 -3.33 26.17
CA VAL A 367 28.21 -2.56 26.91
C VAL A 367 26.84 -2.62 26.22
N ALA A 368 26.79 -2.45 24.91
CA ALA A 368 25.55 -2.59 24.14
C ALA A 368 24.91 -3.97 24.35
N LYS A 369 25.71 -5.04 24.26
CA LYS A 369 25.23 -6.41 24.51
C LYS A 369 24.68 -6.57 25.93
N LEU A 370 25.38 -6.02 26.93
CA LEU A 370 24.93 -6.05 28.33
C LEU A 370 23.60 -5.32 28.50
N ILE A 371 23.43 -4.14 27.89
CA ILE A 371 22.18 -3.37 27.93
C ILE A 371 21.03 -4.16 27.30
N VAL A 372 21.26 -4.77 26.13
CA VAL A 372 20.25 -5.59 25.44
C VAL A 372 19.84 -6.78 26.32
N GLU A 373 20.79 -7.50 26.90
CA GLU A 373 20.55 -8.64 27.81
C GLU A 373 19.82 -8.23 29.10
N GLN A 374 20.17 -7.08 29.68
CA GLN A 374 19.51 -6.54 30.88
C GLN A 374 18.07 -6.09 30.59
N SER A 375 17.83 -5.58 29.38
CA SER A 375 16.53 -5.05 28.96
C SER A 375 15.48 -6.09 28.55
N ASP A 376 15.86 -7.38 28.49
CA ASP A 376 15.07 -8.45 27.86
C ASP A 376 14.53 -8.06 26.46
N GLY A 377 15.32 -7.28 25.71
CA GLY A 377 14.98 -6.80 24.36
C GLY A 377 13.99 -5.62 24.29
N LEU A 378 13.59 -5.03 25.42
CA LEU A 378 12.66 -3.89 25.45
C LEU A 378 13.35 -2.58 25.06
N TYR A 379 13.04 -2.05 23.87
CA TYR A 379 13.69 -0.86 23.33
C TYR A 379 13.59 0.38 24.24
N ILE A 380 12.44 0.58 24.89
CA ILE A 380 12.26 1.69 25.83
C ILE A 380 13.21 1.58 27.05
N TYR A 381 13.41 0.36 27.57
CA TYR A 381 14.37 0.10 28.65
C TYR A 381 15.77 0.49 28.18
N MET A 382 16.18 0.03 27.00
CA MET A 382 17.51 0.29 26.46
C MET A 382 17.77 1.79 26.29
N LYS A 383 16.83 2.51 25.65
CA LYS A 383 16.93 3.96 25.44
C LYS A 383 17.05 4.72 26.76
N GLN A 384 16.28 4.30 27.76
CA GLN A 384 16.30 4.96 29.06
C GLN A 384 17.56 4.63 29.86
N MET A 385 18.08 3.41 29.76
CA MET A 385 19.38 3.03 30.32
C MET A 385 20.51 3.88 29.73
N VAL A 386 20.57 4.03 28.40
CA VAL A 386 21.59 4.88 27.75
C VAL A 386 21.50 6.33 28.23
N LYS A 387 20.29 6.89 28.35
CA LYS A 387 20.10 8.24 28.91
C LYS A 387 20.59 8.38 30.35
N ARG A 388 20.39 7.37 31.20
CA ARG A 388 20.90 7.37 32.58
C ARG A 388 22.41 7.26 32.62
N LEU A 389 23.00 6.42 31.77
CA LEU A 389 24.45 6.32 31.62
C LEU A 389 25.07 7.65 31.16
N ALA A 390 24.41 8.38 30.26
CA ALA A 390 24.83 9.71 29.81
C ALA A 390 24.82 10.77 30.93
N GLN A 391 24.09 10.54 32.02
CA GLN A 391 24.04 11.44 33.18
C GLN A 391 25.15 11.17 34.19
N ALA A 392 25.93 10.09 34.04
CA ALA A 392 27.03 9.80 34.94
C ALA A 392 28.11 10.88 34.83
N GLU A 393 28.48 11.49 35.96
CA GLU A 393 29.54 12.52 36.01
C GLU A 393 30.95 11.92 36.06
N THR A 394 31.07 10.65 36.45
CA THR A 394 32.35 9.95 36.59
C THR A 394 32.30 8.54 36.00
N ARG A 395 33.45 8.02 35.56
CA ARG A 395 33.59 6.63 35.10
C ARG A 395 33.13 5.62 36.15
N SER A 396 33.41 5.88 37.43
CA SER A 396 32.95 5.04 38.55
C SER A 396 31.41 5.03 38.67
N MET A 397 30.78 6.20 38.52
CA MET A 397 29.31 6.30 38.49
C MET A 397 28.73 5.55 37.29
N PHE A 398 29.32 5.70 36.12
CA PHE A 398 28.94 4.99 34.90
C PHE A 398 28.99 3.48 35.09
N GLU A 399 30.12 2.95 35.60
CA GLU A 399 30.27 1.52 35.86
C GLU A 399 29.28 1.00 36.91
N ARG A 400 28.96 1.81 37.94
CA ARG A 400 27.96 1.47 38.95
C ARG A 400 26.56 1.37 38.36
N LEU A 401 26.17 2.35 37.54
CA LEU A 401 24.86 2.36 36.87
C LEU A 401 24.72 1.18 35.90
N LEU A 402 25.79 0.85 35.16
CA LEU A 402 25.81 -0.27 34.23
C LEU A 402 25.69 -1.64 34.94
N ARG A 403 26.25 -1.77 36.16
CA ARG A 403 26.13 -2.98 36.98
C ARG A 403 24.78 -3.09 37.69
N ASN A 404 24.05 -1.99 37.86
CA ASN A 404 22.77 -2.01 38.56
C ASN A 404 21.68 -2.58 37.65
N ARG A 405 21.37 -3.86 37.84
CA ARG A 405 20.37 -4.58 37.05
C ARG A 405 18.98 -4.19 37.54
N SER A 406 18.27 -3.34 36.80
CA SER A 406 16.82 -3.23 36.98
C SER A 406 16.20 -4.42 36.27
N SER A 407 15.60 -5.34 37.03
CA SER A 407 15.08 -6.62 36.54
C SER A 407 13.72 -6.49 35.83
N SER A 408 13.03 -5.34 35.92
CA SER A 408 11.69 -5.17 35.35
C SER A 408 11.39 -3.73 34.90
N LEU A 409 10.40 -3.57 34.01
CA LEU A 409 9.87 -2.25 33.63
C LEU A 409 9.34 -1.46 34.83
N VAL A 410 8.78 -2.16 35.83
CA VAL A 410 8.29 -1.56 37.07
C VAL A 410 9.44 -0.92 37.83
N GLU A 411 10.56 -1.62 38.00
CA GLU A 411 11.75 -1.07 38.68
C GLU A 411 12.33 0.14 37.95
N ILE A 412 12.29 0.20 36.62
CA ILE A 412 12.70 1.43 35.92
C ILE A 412 11.77 2.58 36.25
N TYR A 413 10.46 2.35 36.21
CA TYR A 413 9.51 3.42 36.51
C TYR A 413 9.61 3.84 37.98
N GLU A 414 9.86 2.93 38.91
CA GLU A 414 10.18 3.25 40.31
C GLU A 414 11.44 4.10 40.39
N LEU A 415 12.51 3.73 39.69
CA LEU A 415 13.76 4.51 39.66
C LEU A 415 13.57 5.89 39.00
N MET A 416 12.76 5.98 37.94
CA MET A 416 12.41 7.27 37.33
C MET A 416 11.57 8.12 38.26
N LEU A 417 10.67 7.49 39.03
CA LEU A 417 9.86 8.16 40.04
C LEU A 417 10.73 8.64 41.20
N GLU A 418 11.71 7.84 41.65
CA GLU A 418 12.73 8.25 42.62
C GLU A 418 13.52 9.45 42.09
N ASP A 419 14.03 9.41 40.86
CA ASP A 419 14.77 10.52 40.24
C ASP A 419 13.90 11.79 40.14
N LEU A 420 12.59 11.63 39.91
CA LEU A 420 11.60 12.71 39.91
C LEU A 420 11.36 13.26 41.32
N MET A 421 11.45 12.43 42.36
CA MET A 421 11.26 12.84 43.76
C MET A 421 12.51 13.48 44.38
N HIS A 422 13.71 13.12 43.91
CA HIS A 422 14.99 13.64 44.42
C HIS A 422 15.40 15.00 43.81
N GLN A 423 14.62 15.54 42.89
CA GLN A 423 14.86 16.89 42.35
C GLN A 423 14.40 17.99 43.33
N PRO A 424 14.76 19.28 43.11
CA PRO A 424 14.30 20.38 43.96
C PRO A 424 12.79 20.35 44.19
N ALA A 425 12.35 20.70 45.40
CA ALA A 425 10.98 20.51 45.86
C ALA A 425 9.93 21.16 44.93
N GLU A 426 10.26 22.31 44.36
CA GLU A 426 9.43 23.04 43.41
C GLU A 426 9.27 22.28 42.09
N LEU A 427 10.36 21.69 41.58
CA LEU A 427 10.35 20.88 40.36
C LEU A 427 9.67 19.54 40.58
N ALA A 428 9.85 18.91 41.74
CA ALA A 428 9.16 17.68 42.12
C ALA A 428 7.64 17.89 42.17
N THR A 429 7.21 18.99 42.78
CA THR A 429 5.80 19.38 42.85
C THR A 429 5.21 19.66 41.46
N LEU A 430 5.93 20.40 40.62
CA LEU A 430 5.54 20.65 39.23
C LEU A 430 5.37 19.34 38.45
N ALA A 431 6.35 18.43 38.55
CA ALA A 431 6.33 17.16 37.84
C ALA A 431 5.15 16.28 38.27
N LYS A 432 4.92 16.12 39.58
CA LYS A 432 3.79 15.35 40.11
C LYS A 432 2.45 15.86 39.58
N ARG A 433 2.22 17.17 39.64
CA ARG A 433 0.96 17.76 39.19
C ARG A 433 0.79 17.70 37.67
N THR A 434 1.89 17.83 36.93
CA THR A 434 1.92 17.63 35.48
C THR A 434 1.50 16.20 35.12
N LEU A 435 2.12 15.19 35.74
CA LEU A 435 1.77 13.79 35.51
C LEU A 435 0.34 13.46 35.91
N LYS A 436 -0.16 14.01 37.03
CA LYS A 436 -1.56 13.86 37.46
C LYS A 436 -2.52 14.42 36.40
N LYS A 437 -2.26 15.63 35.89
CA LYS A 437 -3.10 16.26 34.85
C LYS A 437 -3.11 15.48 33.55
N ILE A 438 -1.95 14.99 33.08
CA ILE A 438 -1.86 14.18 31.86
C ILE A 438 -2.57 12.83 32.03
N LYS A 439 -2.44 12.21 33.21
CA LYS A 439 -3.15 10.98 33.54
C LYS A 439 -4.67 11.18 33.51
N ASP A 440 -5.16 12.23 34.17
CA ASP A 440 -6.60 12.51 34.30
C ASP A 440 -7.25 12.95 32.97
N ALA A 441 -6.47 13.48 32.02
CA ALA A 441 -6.97 13.95 30.72
C ALA A 441 -7.20 12.83 29.68
N ASP A 442 -6.91 11.58 30.03
CA ASP A 442 -6.97 10.41 29.14
C ASP A 442 -6.34 10.65 27.75
N GLY A 443 -5.23 11.41 27.71
CA GLY A 443 -4.54 11.72 26.46
C GLY A 443 -3.47 12.79 26.62
N SER A 444 -3.18 13.48 25.51
CA SER A 444 -2.22 14.58 25.45
C SER A 444 -2.84 15.88 25.98
N VAL A 445 -2.05 16.67 26.71
CA VAL A 445 -2.47 17.97 27.27
C VAL A 445 -1.60 19.09 26.70
N SER A 446 -2.18 20.22 26.32
CA SER A 446 -1.37 21.31 25.76
C SER A 446 -0.51 21.96 26.84
N ILE A 447 0.66 22.47 26.43
CA ILE A 447 1.49 23.28 27.33
C ILE A 447 0.70 24.49 27.84
N TYR A 448 -0.16 25.11 27.02
CA TYR A 448 -0.96 26.25 27.46
C TYR A 448 -1.95 25.90 28.59
N GLU A 449 -2.66 24.77 28.47
CA GLU A 449 -3.56 24.27 29.51
C GLU A 449 -2.79 23.93 30.79
N LEU A 450 -1.60 23.32 30.65
CA LEU A 450 -0.72 23.03 31.78
C LEU A 450 -0.20 24.31 32.43
N THR A 451 0.20 25.31 31.65
CA THR A 451 0.65 26.62 32.15
C THR A 451 -0.45 27.31 32.96
N SER A 452 -1.67 27.31 32.44
CA SER A 452 -2.82 27.88 33.15
C SER A 452 -3.16 27.10 34.42
N ALA A 453 -3.14 25.77 34.36
CA ALA A 453 -3.50 24.91 35.50
C ALA A 453 -2.43 24.83 36.59
N LEU A 454 -1.16 25.04 36.23
CA LEU A 454 0.02 24.89 37.10
C LEU A 454 0.72 26.23 37.35
N ALA A 455 -0.01 27.35 37.20
CA ALA A 455 0.55 28.69 37.31
C ALA A 455 1.27 28.91 38.66
N SER A 456 0.70 28.41 39.77
CA SER A 456 1.29 28.51 41.11
C SER A 456 2.64 27.80 41.22
N GLU A 457 2.77 26.64 40.62
CA GLU A 457 3.99 25.81 40.62
C GLU A 457 5.06 26.44 39.76
N LEU A 458 4.68 26.97 38.59
CA LEU A 458 5.58 27.68 37.68
C LEU A 458 6.14 28.95 38.33
N THR A 459 5.33 29.72 39.07
CA THR A 459 5.82 30.85 39.88
C THR A 459 6.78 30.39 40.98
N GLY A 460 6.51 29.23 41.60
CA GLY A 460 7.42 28.60 42.57
C GLY A 460 8.78 28.28 41.96
N VAL A 461 8.80 27.68 40.77
CA VAL A 461 10.04 27.38 40.02
C VAL A 461 10.78 28.66 39.60
N ALA A 462 10.06 29.70 39.15
CA ALA A 462 10.66 30.99 38.80
C ALA A 462 11.35 31.64 40.02
N SER A 463 10.69 31.56 41.17
CA SER A 463 11.19 32.08 42.45
C SER A 463 12.41 31.31 42.95
N ALA A 464 12.39 29.98 42.85
CA ALA A 464 13.51 29.11 43.22
C ALA A 464 14.73 29.30 42.30
N ARG A 465 14.52 29.71 41.04
CA ARG A 465 15.58 30.07 40.10
C ARG A 465 16.08 31.51 40.25
N HIS A 466 15.53 32.28 41.20
CA HIS A 466 15.89 33.69 41.43
C HIS A 466 15.82 34.58 40.18
N LEU A 467 14.90 34.27 39.25
CA LEU A 467 14.81 34.95 37.95
C LEU A 467 14.29 36.39 38.07
N GLY A 468 13.58 36.73 39.15
CA GLY A 468 13.00 38.08 39.35
C GLY A 468 11.92 38.46 38.32
N ARG A 469 11.51 37.52 37.47
CA ARG A 469 10.50 37.63 36.42
C ARG A 469 9.80 36.28 36.25
N ASP A 470 8.65 36.29 35.58
CA ASP A 470 7.99 35.07 35.13
C ASP A 470 8.82 34.33 34.07
N LEU A 471 8.61 33.02 33.98
CA LEU A 471 9.24 32.16 32.98
C LEU A 471 8.73 32.50 31.59
N THR A 472 9.60 32.47 30.58
CA THR A 472 9.18 32.56 29.17
C THR A 472 8.47 31.27 28.74
N ASP A 473 7.71 31.31 27.64
CA ASP A 473 7.05 30.11 27.09
C ASP A 473 8.03 28.95 26.82
N THR A 474 9.25 29.28 26.39
CA THR A 474 10.34 28.30 26.19
C THR A 474 10.82 27.70 27.50
N GLU A 475 11.03 28.52 28.54
CA GLU A 475 11.46 28.07 29.88
C GLU A 475 10.37 27.23 30.57
N ILE A 476 9.09 27.56 30.35
CA ILE A 476 7.95 26.78 30.85
C ILE A 476 7.92 25.41 30.19
N SER A 477 8.04 25.36 28.86
CA SER A 477 8.07 24.10 28.11
C SER A 477 9.22 23.20 28.56
N GLU A 478 10.40 23.78 28.71
CA GLU A 478 11.58 23.07 29.21
C GLU A 478 11.37 22.60 30.65
N ALA A 479 10.80 23.41 31.54
CA ALA A 479 10.53 23.05 32.93
C ALA A 479 9.51 21.90 33.04
N LEU A 480 8.40 21.95 32.30
CA LEU A 480 7.38 20.89 32.29
C LEU A 480 7.96 19.58 31.76
N HIS A 481 8.77 19.63 30.70
CA HIS A 481 9.37 18.43 30.12
C HIS A 481 10.51 17.85 30.99
N SER A 482 11.43 18.70 31.45
CA SER A 482 12.62 18.27 32.22
C SER A 482 12.29 17.81 33.64
N SER A 483 11.31 18.43 34.30
CA SER A 483 10.87 18.05 35.65
C SER A 483 10.23 16.65 35.68
N CYS A 484 9.62 16.21 34.58
CA CYS A 484 8.99 14.90 34.47
C CYS A 484 9.99 13.75 34.21
N LYS A 485 11.31 14.01 34.17
CA LYS A 485 12.40 13.01 34.10
C LYS A 485 12.22 11.86 33.10
N GLY A 486 11.54 12.11 31.98
CA GLY A 486 11.33 11.13 30.90
C GLY A 486 10.01 10.35 30.96
N PHE A 487 9.12 10.64 31.92
CA PHE A 487 7.75 10.12 31.90
C PHE A 487 6.88 10.75 30.81
N VAL A 488 7.27 11.94 30.33
CA VAL A 488 6.51 12.73 29.37
C VAL A 488 7.32 12.89 28.09
N SER A 489 6.62 12.87 26.95
CA SER A 489 7.15 13.25 25.64
C SER A 489 6.35 14.42 25.09
N ALA A 490 7.05 15.30 24.37
CA ALA A 490 6.43 16.40 23.64
C ALA A 490 6.14 15.97 22.20
N SER A 491 4.90 16.21 21.79
CA SER A 491 4.43 16.07 20.41
C SER A 491 3.80 17.39 19.98
N GLU A 492 4.13 17.87 18.80
CA GLU A 492 3.31 18.88 18.14
C GLU A 492 2.14 18.14 17.50
N LEU A 493 1.01 18.09 18.20
CA LEU A 493 -0.23 17.56 17.64
C LEU A 493 -0.93 18.65 16.83
N SER A 494 -1.75 18.23 15.88
CA SER A 494 -2.97 18.85 15.34
C SER A 494 -3.36 20.31 15.71
N ARG A 495 -3.32 20.71 16.98
CA ARG A 495 -3.73 22.04 17.47
C ARG A 495 -2.51 22.91 17.75
N PRO A 496 -2.50 24.21 17.39
CA PRO A 496 -1.34 25.07 17.57
C PRO A 496 -0.83 25.04 19.02
N GLY A 497 0.45 24.73 19.18
CA GLY A 497 1.11 24.59 20.47
C GLY A 497 1.74 23.21 20.66
N VAL A 498 2.62 23.12 21.64
CA VAL A 498 3.26 21.85 22.03
C VAL A 498 2.32 21.11 22.97
N TRP A 499 2.16 19.81 22.76
CA TRP A 499 1.35 18.92 23.59
C TRP A 499 2.24 17.92 24.32
N LEU A 500 1.94 17.70 25.58
CA LEU A 500 2.64 16.77 26.45
C LEU A 500 1.76 15.54 26.67
N HIS A 501 2.35 14.36 26.49
CA HIS A 501 1.69 13.08 26.75
C HIS A 501 2.64 12.12 27.48
N LEU A 502 2.10 11.10 28.13
CA LEU A 502 2.92 10.06 28.73
C LEU A 502 3.74 9.35 27.64
N VAL A 503 4.99 9.04 27.98
CA VAL A 503 5.96 8.43 27.04
C VAL A 503 5.45 7.12 26.44
N HIS A 504 4.61 6.39 27.17
CA HIS A 504 4.01 5.13 26.74
C HIS A 504 2.84 4.72 27.65
N GLN A 505 1.92 3.88 27.16
CA GLN A 505 0.81 3.36 27.95
C GLN A 505 1.27 2.59 29.21
N SER A 506 2.38 1.85 29.15
CA SER A 506 2.94 1.18 30.33
C SER A 506 3.36 2.13 31.45
N ALA A 507 3.68 3.39 31.13
CA ALA A 507 3.92 4.41 32.14
C ALA A 507 2.61 4.84 32.81
N ARG A 508 1.51 4.90 32.05
CA ARG A 508 0.16 5.14 32.58
C ARG A 508 -0.25 4.00 33.52
N ASP A 509 -0.15 2.75 33.05
CA ASP A 509 -0.48 1.56 33.85
C ASP A 509 0.32 1.53 35.17
N PHE A 510 1.61 1.91 35.12
CA PHE A 510 2.45 2.02 36.31
C PHE A 510 1.96 3.10 37.29
N LEU A 511 1.68 4.31 36.79
CA LEU A 511 1.22 5.44 37.59
C LEU A 511 -0.19 5.22 38.19
N GLU A 512 -1.03 4.45 37.51
CA GLU A 512 -2.33 4.00 38.03
C GLU A 512 -2.17 3.02 39.20
N THR A 513 -1.21 2.11 39.08
CA THR A 513 -0.98 1.06 40.08
C THR A 513 -0.26 1.57 41.33
N HIS A 514 0.73 2.46 41.18
CA HIS A 514 1.60 2.91 42.28
C HIS A 514 1.16 4.23 42.92
N GLY A 515 0.26 4.97 42.27
CA GLY A 515 -0.24 6.25 42.74
C GLY A 515 0.83 7.36 42.70
N ILE A 516 0.41 8.57 42.32
CA ILE A 516 1.24 9.77 42.50
C ILE A 516 0.84 10.34 43.85
N SER A 517 1.58 10.02 44.92
CA SER A 517 1.37 10.64 46.25
C SER A 517 1.40 12.16 46.09
N GLU A 518 0.39 12.84 46.63
CA GLU A 518 0.33 14.31 46.67
C GLU A 518 1.61 14.92 47.25
#